data_AF-A0A0F8XR34-F1
#
_entry.id   AF-A0A0F8XR34-F1
#
_cell.length_a   1.000
_cell.length_b   1.000
_cell.length_c   1.000
_cell.angle_alpha   90.00
_cell.angle_beta   90.00
_cell.angle_gamma   90.00
#
_symmetry.space_group_name_H-M   'P 1'
#
loop_
_entity.id
_entity.type
_entity.pdbx_description
1 polymer ?
#
loop_
_entity_poly.entity_id
_entity_poly.type
_entity_poly.pdbx_seq_one_letter_code
_entity_poly.pdbx_strand_id
1 'polypeptide(L)'
;MRGSGRWGTLTAAAGAVLAVMLAWSVPARAQRTAIPFSDQAVEKAIEDAKEYLWSQYVEKLGHWAEPPPPDNPRTRSYVGGYTALACYGLLAAGESYREPRMKRALKWLAKVPMNATYCLGLRSQVWTFLPRKRMRPLLARDARQLVNSICRPSGRVSRQMKFNPR
;
A
#
# COMPACT_ATOMS: atom_id res chain seq x y z
N MET A 1 -3.81 67.57 -67.55
CA MET A 1 -4.74 66.45 -67.81
C MET A 1 -4.02 65.14 -67.49
N ARG A 2 -4.64 64.29 -66.63
CA ARG A 2 -4.46 62.82 -66.42
C ARG A 2 -3.03 62.28 -66.15
N GLY A 3 -2.75 61.40 -65.19
CA GLY A 3 -3.57 60.64 -64.25
C GLY A 3 -2.73 59.50 -63.64
N SER A 4 -2.45 59.63 -62.33
CA SER A 4 -2.23 58.62 -61.28
C SER A 4 -1.81 57.17 -61.64
N GLY A 5 -0.64 56.78 -61.13
CA GLY A 5 -0.27 55.39 -60.85
C GLY A 5 -0.97 54.85 -59.59
N ARG A 6 -1.44 53.59 -59.65
CA ARG A 6 -2.03 52.84 -58.53
C ARG A 6 -1.65 51.37 -58.61
N TRP A 7 -0.44 50.99 -58.19
CA TRP A 7 -0.01 49.59 -58.04
C TRP A 7 0.90 49.37 -56.81
N GLY A 8 0.72 50.15 -55.73
CA GLY A 8 1.70 50.18 -54.61
C GLY A 8 1.19 49.77 -53.24
N THR A 9 -0.07 49.39 -53.05
CA THR A 9 -0.64 49.28 -51.69
C THR A 9 -1.38 47.98 -51.37
N LEU A 10 -1.21 46.91 -52.15
CA LEU A 10 -1.88 45.62 -51.86
C LEU A 10 -0.96 44.50 -51.35
N THR A 11 0.34 44.73 -51.13
CA THR A 11 1.23 43.68 -50.61
C THR A 11 1.71 43.87 -49.18
N ALA A 12 1.47 45.03 -48.54
CA ALA A 12 2.00 45.30 -47.20
C ALA A 12 1.07 44.91 -46.03
N ALA A 13 -0.22 44.66 -46.26
CA ALA A 13 -1.18 44.44 -45.18
C ALA A 13 -1.28 42.96 -44.71
N ALA A 14 -0.80 41.99 -45.49
CA ALA A 14 -0.92 40.56 -45.15
C ALA A 14 0.23 40.05 -44.25
N GLY A 15 1.38 40.71 -44.24
CA GLY A 15 2.56 40.26 -43.46
C GLY A 15 2.50 40.62 -41.97
N ALA A 16 1.82 41.70 -41.61
CA ALA A 16 1.80 42.19 -40.22
C ALA A 16 0.80 41.44 -39.32
N VAL A 17 -0.27 40.88 -39.88
CA VAL A 17 -1.30 40.16 -39.11
C VAL A 17 -0.82 38.74 -38.73
N LEU A 18 0.02 38.11 -39.55
CA LEU A 18 0.55 36.77 -39.28
C LEU A 18 1.63 36.77 -38.19
N ALA A 19 2.41 37.86 -38.08
CA ALA A 19 3.47 37.99 -37.07
C ALA A 19 2.92 38.24 -35.65
N VAL A 20 1.75 38.88 -35.53
CA VAL A 20 1.10 39.13 -34.22
C VAL A 20 0.39 37.89 -33.70
N MET A 21 -0.13 37.02 -34.58
CA MET A 21 -0.78 35.76 -34.15
C MET A 21 0.19 34.66 -33.72
N LEU A 22 1.46 34.70 -34.16
CA LEU A 22 2.50 33.77 -33.72
C LEU A 22 3.12 34.15 -32.36
N ALA A 23 2.98 35.40 -31.91
CA ALA A 23 3.52 35.88 -30.64
C ALA A 23 2.67 35.50 -29.40
N TRP A 24 1.45 34.97 -29.60
CA TRP A 24 0.60 34.47 -28.51
C TRP A 24 0.70 32.95 -28.32
N SER A 25 1.57 32.28 -29.07
CA SER A 25 1.98 30.92 -28.77
C SER A 25 2.97 30.94 -27.62
N VAL A 26 2.54 31.40 -26.44
CA VAL A 26 3.23 31.05 -25.19
C VAL A 26 3.17 29.52 -25.16
N PRO A 27 4.30 28.78 -25.26
CA PRO A 27 4.25 27.39 -24.92
C PRO A 27 3.82 27.39 -23.46
N ALA A 28 2.61 26.91 -23.18
CA ALA A 28 2.21 26.49 -21.86
C ALA A 28 3.18 25.37 -21.50
N ARG A 29 4.38 25.76 -21.05
CA ARG A 29 5.31 24.89 -20.37
C ARG A 29 4.51 24.53 -19.14
N ALA A 30 3.83 23.39 -19.20
CA ALA A 30 3.28 22.74 -18.04
C ALA A 30 4.44 22.66 -17.07
N GLN A 31 4.52 23.63 -16.16
CA GLN A 31 5.25 23.48 -14.93
C GLN A 31 4.53 22.31 -14.29
N ARG A 32 5.05 21.10 -14.53
CA ARG A 32 5.01 20.07 -13.52
C ARG A 32 5.59 20.78 -12.30
N THR A 33 4.71 21.36 -11.49
CA THR A 33 4.99 21.62 -10.09
C THR A 33 5.39 20.25 -9.58
N ALA A 34 6.70 20.00 -9.55
CA ALA A 34 7.23 18.91 -8.78
C ALA A 34 6.59 19.11 -7.42
N ILE A 35 5.71 18.20 -7.01
CA ILE A 35 5.15 18.24 -5.67
C ILE A 35 6.39 18.26 -4.79
N PRO A 36 6.65 19.35 -4.04
CA PRO A 36 7.87 19.44 -3.27
C PRO A 36 7.70 18.48 -2.10
N PHE A 37 8.11 17.22 -2.28
CA PHE A 37 8.26 16.31 -1.17
C PHE A 37 9.60 16.65 -0.52
N SER A 38 9.54 17.19 0.69
CA SER A 38 10.71 17.34 1.55
C SER A 38 10.79 16.15 2.49
N ASP A 39 11.99 15.82 2.95
CA ASP A 39 12.20 14.77 3.96
C ASP A 39 11.35 15.04 5.22
N GLN A 40 11.23 16.31 5.60
CA GLN A 40 10.37 16.74 6.71
C GLN A 40 8.88 16.45 6.46
N ALA A 41 8.38 16.65 5.23
CA ALA A 41 7.00 16.34 4.88
C ALA A 41 6.73 14.84 4.91
N VAL A 42 7.70 14.02 4.49
CA VAL A 42 7.62 12.55 4.56
C VAL A 42 7.61 12.09 6.01
N GLU A 43 8.50 12.61 6.85
CA GLU A 43 8.56 12.26 8.28
C GLU A 43 7.25 12.62 8.99
N LYS A 44 6.73 13.82 8.71
CA LYS A 44 5.43 14.23 9.25
C LYS A 44 4.31 13.28 8.80
N ALA A 45 4.28 12.89 7.54
CA ALA A 45 3.27 11.96 7.04
C ALA A 45 3.36 10.57 7.71
N ILE A 46 4.57 10.10 8.03
CA ILE A 46 4.77 8.86 8.77
C ILE A 46 4.22 8.99 10.20
N GLU A 47 4.52 10.09 10.90
CA GLU A 47 3.98 10.32 12.25
C GLU A 47 2.45 10.46 12.26
N ASP A 48 1.88 11.21 11.32
CA ASP A 48 0.42 11.32 11.16
C ASP A 48 -0.21 9.94 10.91
N ALA A 49 0.42 9.09 10.10
CA ALA A 49 -0.05 7.73 9.83
C ALA A 49 0.05 6.81 11.05
N LYS A 50 1.13 6.91 11.83
CA LYS A 50 1.28 6.16 13.10
C LYS A 50 0.19 6.56 14.10
N GLU A 51 -0.03 7.87 14.27
CA GLU A 51 -1.07 8.40 15.15
C GLU A 51 -2.46 7.90 14.71
N TYR A 52 -2.74 7.98 13.41
CA TYR A 52 -3.99 7.45 12.87
C TYR A 52 -4.15 5.95 13.18
N LEU A 53 -3.15 5.11 12.89
CA LEU A 53 -3.23 3.68 13.18
C LEU A 53 -3.46 3.39 14.67
N TRP A 54 -2.79 4.13 15.56
CA TRP A 54 -3.01 4.01 16.99
C TRP A 54 -4.39 4.49 17.44
N SER A 55 -4.96 5.50 16.79
CA SER A 55 -6.33 5.96 17.06
C SER A 55 -7.38 4.89 16.76
N GLN A 56 -7.08 3.97 15.82
CA GLN A 56 -7.96 2.86 15.46
C GLN A 56 -7.79 1.62 16.37
N TYR A 57 -6.83 1.64 17.30
CA TYR A 57 -6.57 0.52 18.20
C TYR A 57 -7.66 0.40 19.27
N VAL A 58 -8.20 -0.81 19.47
CA VAL A 58 -9.29 -1.05 20.43
C VAL A 58 -8.72 -1.59 21.75
N GLU A 59 -8.61 -0.72 22.76
CA GLU A 59 -8.02 -1.05 24.07
C GLU A 59 -8.63 -2.30 24.72
N LYS A 60 -9.97 -2.41 24.69
CA LYS A 60 -10.68 -3.55 25.29
C LYS A 60 -10.38 -4.89 24.62
N LEU A 61 -10.13 -4.89 23.31
CA LEU A 61 -9.83 -6.10 22.54
C LEU A 61 -8.34 -6.44 22.59
N GLY A 62 -7.49 -5.42 22.70
CA GLY A 62 -6.05 -5.61 22.67
C GLY A 62 -5.46 -5.69 21.25
N HIS A 63 -6.23 -5.32 20.23
CA HIS A 63 -5.88 -5.35 18.80
C HIS A 63 -6.82 -4.43 17.99
N TRP A 64 -6.68 -4.38 16.67
CA TRP A 64 -7.58 -3.63 15.78
C TRP A 64 -8.88 -4.39 15.53
N ALA A 65 -9.99 -3.68 15.29
CA ALA A 65 -11.25 -4.32 14.95
C ALA A 65 -11.08 -5.20 13.69
N GLU A 66 -11.54 -6.45 13.74
CA GLU A 66 -11.42 -7.40 12.64
C GLU A 66 -12.79 -7.66 12.00
N PRO A 67 -12.85 -8.01 10.71
CA PRO A 67 -14.09 -8.45 10.11
C PRO A 67 -14.61 -9.71 10.81
N PRO A 68 -15.94 -9.93 10.88
CA PRO A 68 -16.47 -11.17 11.39
C PRO A 68 -15.98 -12.35 10.53
N PRO A 69 -15.76 -13.55 11.13
CA PRO A 69 -15.48 -14.73 10.34
C PRO A 69 -16.67 -15.06 9.43
N PRO A 70 -16.43 -15.66 8.25
CA PRO A 70 -17.51 -16.08 7.38
C PRO A 70 -18.32 -17.22 8.00
N ASP A 71 -19.63 -17.27 7.72
CA ASP A 71 -20.52 -18.33 8.23
C ASP A 71 -20.08 -19.73 7.76
N ASN A 72 -19.58 -19.83 6.52
CA ASN A 72 -19.07 -21.06 5.97
C ASN A 72 -17.58 -21.22 6.33
N PRO A 73 -17.18 -22.25 7.10
CA PRO A 73 -15.79 -22.47 7.50
C PRO A 73 -14.85 -22.81 6.33
N ARG A 74 -15.40 -23.17 5.16
CA ARG A 74 -14.60 -23.38 3.92
C ARG A 74 -14.23 -22.07 3.24
N THR A 75 -14.91 -20.97 3.57
CA THR A 75 -14.60 -19.64 3.04
C THR A 75 -13.34 -19.09 3.70
N ARG A 76 -12.54 -18.36 2.93
CA ARG A 76 -11.34 -17.69 3.47
C ARG A 76 -11.78 -16.62 4.46
N SER A 77 -11.22 -16.68 5.66
CA SER A 77 -11.40 -15.68 6.71
C SER A 77 -10.25 -14.69 6.63
N TYR A 78 -10.59 -13.40 6.61
CA TYR A 78 -9.62 -12.31 6.68
C TYR A 78 -9.32 -11.87 8.11
N VAL A 79 -9.86 -12.58 9.11
CA VAL A 79 -9.61 -12.33 10.53
C VAL A 79 -8.10 -12.34 10.83
N GLY A 80 -7.66 -11.28 11.49
CA GLY A 80 -6.28 -11.01 11.84
C GLY A 80 -5.48 -10.31 10.74
N GLY A 81 -6.09 -10.07 9.58
CA GLY A 81 -5.47 -9.32 8.49
C GLY A 81 -5.26 -7.85 8.86
N TYR A 82 -6.25 -7.21 9.49
CA TYR A 82 -6.17 -5.78 9.83
C TYR A 82 -5.13 -5.55 10.93
N THR A 83 -5.13 -6.39 11.95
CA THR A 83 -4.12 -6.35 13.02
C THR A 83 -2.73 -6.66 12.49
N ALA A 84 -2.57 -7.65 11.59
CA ALA A 84 -1.27 -7.94 10.98
C ALA A 84 -0.76 -6.74 10.17
N LEU A 85 -1.63 -6.11 9.38
CA LEU A 85 -1.29 -4.96 8.55
C LEU A 85 -0.88 -3.76 9.41
N ALA A 86 -1.67 -3.43 10.44
CA ALA A 86 -1.37 -2.33 11.35
C ALA A 86 -0.06 -2.58 12.13
N CYS A 87 0.15 -3.79 12.66
CA CYS A 87 1.40 -4.14 13.32
C CYS A 87 2.59 -4.02 12.38
N TYR A 88 2.47 -4.53 11.15
CA TYR A 88 3.52 -4.45 10.15
C TYR A 88 3.86 -2.99 9.81
N GLY A 89 2.85 -2.16 9.54
CA GLY A 89 3.04 -0.74 9.21
C GLY A 89 3.73 0.03 10.33
N LEU A 90 3.26 -0.12 11.56
CA LEU A 90 3.85 0.53 12.73
C LEU A 90 5.30 0.07 12.97
N LEU A 91 5.57 -1.24 12.95
CA LEU A 91 6.93 -1.77 13.15
C LEU A 91 7.88 -1.35 12.03
N ALA A 92 7.41 -1.31 10.78
CA ALA A 92 8.17 -0.81 9.64
C ALA A 92 8.45 0.69 9.74
N ALA A 93 7.54 1.45 10.35
CA ALA A 93 7.71 2.87 10.68
C ALA A 93 8.56 3.12 11.94
N GLY A 94 9.21 2.09 12.50
CA GLY A 94 10.12 2.23 13.64
C GLY A 94 9.47 2.16 15.03
N GLU A 95 8.18 1.85 15.12
CA GLU A 95 7.54 1.62 16.44
C GLU A 95 8.19 0.45 17.18
N SER A 96 8.26 0.59 18.49
CA SER A 96 8.89 -0.44 19.32
C SER A 96 7.94 -1.62 19.51
N TYR A 97 8.40 -2.83 19.19
CA TYR A 97 7.70 -4.07 19.58
C TYR A 97 7.55 -4.22 21.11
N ARG A 98 8.23 -3.38 21.90
CA ARG A 98 8.14 -3.36 23.36
C ARG A 98 7.01 -2.46 23.88
N GLU A 99 6.42 -1.64 23.04
CA GLU A 99 5.27 -0.79 23.40
C GLU A 99 4.11 -1.67 23.91
N PRO A 100 3.40 -1.27 24.98
CA PRO A 100 2.39 -2.13 25.63
C PRO A 100 1.23 -2.57 24.73
N ARG A 101 0.69 -1.68 23.89
CA ARG A 101 -0.40 -1.99 22.95
C ARG A 101 0.07 -2.97 21.87
N MET A 102 1.24 -2.74 21.29
CA MET A 102 1.94 -3.58 20.32
C MET A 102 2.17 -4.99 20.88
N LYS A 103 2.66 -5.10 22.12
CA LYS A 103 2.84 -6.41 22.79
C LYS A 103 1.54 -7.20 22.87
N ARG A 104 0.41 -6.55 23.17
CA ARG A 104 -0.91 -7.22 23.25
C ARG A 104 -1.39 -7.64 21.86
N ALA A 105 -1.26 -6.76 20.87
CA ALA A 105 -1.61 -7.07 19.49
C ALA A 105 -0.80 -8.27 18.96
N LEU A 106 0.52 -8.27 19.17
CA LEU A 106 1.40 -9.37 18.78
C LEU A 106 1.07 -10.69 19.50
N LYS A 107 0.71 -10.61 20.80
CA LYS A 107 0.28 -11.78 21.59
C LYS A 107 -1.03 -12.36 21.05
N TRP A 108 -1.96 -11.51 20.65
CA TRP A 108 -3.21 -11.93 20.01
C TRP A 108 -2.93 -12.53 18.63
N LEU A 109 -2.10 -11.86 17.82
CA LEU A 109 -1.76 -12.25 16.46
C LEU A 109 -1.05 -13.62 16.38
N ALA A 110 -0.26 -13.96 17.39
CA ALA A 110 0.39 -15.26 17.51
C ALA A 110 -0.61 -16.42 17.67
N LYS A 111 -1.79 -16.14 18.25
CA LYS A 111 -2.83 -17.13 18.59
C LYS A 111 -3.95 -17.22 17.58
N VAL A 112 -4.29 -16.12 16.92
CA VAL A 112 -5.45 -16.08 16.02
C VAL A 112 -5.29 -17.08 14.86
N PRO A 113 -6.30 -17.93 14.60
CA PRO A 113 -6.28 -18.81 13.44
C PRO A 113 -6.39 -17.99 12.16
N MET A 114 -5.51 -18.27 11.19
CA MET A 114 -5.52 -17.60 9.89
C MET A 114 -5.50 -18.64 8.79
N ASN A 115 -6.37 -18.48 7.80
CA ASN A 115 -6.42 -19.34 6.62
C ASN A 115 -6.29 -18.57 5.30
N ALA A 116 -6.47 -17.25 5.28
CA ALA A 116 -6.21 -16.44 4.09
C ALA A 116 -4.71 -16.26 3.87
N THR A 117 -4.25 -16.55 2.64
CA THR A 117 -2.85 -16.40 2.23
C THR A 117 -2.34 -14.97 2.42
N TYR A 118 -3.19 -13.97 2.13
CA TYR A 118 -2.91 -12.56 2.39
C TYR A 118 -2.58 -12.28 3.87
N CYS A 119 -3.45 -12.71 4.79
CA CYS A 119 -3.26 -12.47 6.23
C CYS A 119 -2.01 -13.21 6.76
N LEU A 120 -1.78 -14.44 6.29
CA LEU A 120 -0.57 -15.21 6.63
C LEU A 120 0.70 -14.54 6.13
N GLY A 121 0.67 -13.98 4.92
CA GLY A 121 1.77 -13.23 4.34
C GLY A 121 2.13 -12.01 5.19
N LEU A 122 1.14 -11.18 5.54
CA LEU A 122 1.33 -10.03 6.42
C LEU A 122 1.88 -10.44 7.80
N ARG A 123 1.28 -11.44 8.44
CA ARG A 123 1.75 -11.92 9.74
C ARG A 123 3.18 -12.45 9.68
N SER A 124 3.56 -13.09 8.58
CA SER A 124 4.95 -13.54 8.36
C SER A 124 5.92 -12.36 8.32
N GLN A 125 5.55 -11.25 7.67
CA GLN A 125 6.36 -10.03 7.66
C GLN A 125 6.49 -9.42 9.06
N VAL A 126 5.42 -9.38 9.85
CA VAL A 126 5.47 -8.90 11.25
C VAL A 126 6.56 -9.64 12.04
N TRP A 127 6.63 -10.96 11.93
CA TRP A 127 7.61 -11.77 12.67
C TRP A 127 9.07 -11.46 12.38
N THR A 128 9.36 -10.83 11.24
CA THR A 128 10.73 -10.45 10.86
C THR A 128 11.28 -9.28 11.68
N PHE A 129 10.42 -8.44 12.25
CA PHE A 129 10.80 -7.30 13.10
C PHE A 129 11.06 -7.69 14.57
N LEU A 130 10.81 -8.94 14.93
CA LEU A 130 10.87 -9.42 16.31
C LEU A 130 12.09 -10.33 16.55
N PRO A 131 12.51 -10.55 17.81
CA PRO A 131 13.64 -11.42 18.13
C PRO A 131 13.50 -12.84 17.53
N ARG A 132 14.41 -13.15 16.59
CA ARG A 132 14.37 -14.35 15.75
C ARG A 132 14.22 -15.65 16.53
N LYS A 133 14.95 -15.82 17.64
CA LYS A 133 14.91 -17.05 18.47
C LYS A 133 13.50 -17.37 18.94
N ARG A 134 12.72 -16.35 19.30
CA ARG A 134 11.36 -16.51 19.83
C ARG A 134 10.33 -16.69 18.72
N MET A 135 10.48 -15.97 17.60
CA MET A 135 9.49 -15.96 16.52
C MET A 135 9.68 -17.02 15.44
N ARG A 136 10.86 -17.63 15.34
CA ARG A 136 11.17 -18.66 14.32
C ARG A 136 10.13 -19.79 14.26
N PRO A 137 9.59 -20.34 15.36
CA PRO A 137 8.53 -21.35 15.27
C PRO A 137 7.24 -20.84 14.62
N LEU A 138 6.83 -19.61 14.93
CA LEU A 138 5.62 -18.99 14.38
C LEU A 138 5.80 -18.68 12.89
N LEU A 139 6.94 -18.09 12.52
CA LEU A 139 7.27 -17.84 11.12
C LEU A 139 7.37 -19.14 10.32
N ALA A 140 7.97 -20.19 10.88
CA ALA A 140 8.06 -21.48 10.20
C ALA A 140 6.68 -22.13 10.01
N ARG A 141 5.76 -21.99 10.96
CA ARG A 141 4.36 -22.43 10.82
C ARG A 141 3.69 -21.71 9.66
N ASP A 142 3.75 -20.37 9.65
CA ASP A 142 3.07 -19.56 8.65
C ASP A 142 3.69 -19.79 7.25
N ALA A 143 5.02 -19.88 7.15
CA ALA A 143 5.72 -20.20 5.90
C ALA A 143 5.35 -21.58 5.34
N ARG A 144 5.26 -22.62 6.18
CA ARG A 144 4.79 -23.95 5.74
C ARG A 144 3.38 -23.88 5.16
N GLN A 145 2.48 -23.15 5.80
CA GLN A 145 1.11 -22.99 5.33
C GLN A 145 1.05 -22.24 3.99
N LEU A 146 1.88 -21.22 3.81
CA LEU A 146 2.01 -20.49 2.55
C LEU A 146 2.53 -21.41 1.43
N VAL A 147 3.60 -22.15 1.67
CA VAL A 147 4.15 -23.12 0.69
C VAL A 147 3.12 -24.17 0.30
N ASN A 148 2.37 -24.69 1.27
CA ASN A 148 1.29 -25.66 1.01
C ASN A 148 0.09 -25.05 0.25
N SER A 149 -0.04 -23.72 0.24
CA SER A 149 -1.12 -23.02 -0.44
C SER A 149 -0.78 -22.64 -1.89
N ILE A 150 0.47 -22.85 -2.32
CA ILE A 150 0.86 -22.63 -3.72
C ILE A 150 0.12 -23.64 -4.59
N CYS A 151 -0.66 -23.15 -5.56
CA CYS A 151 -1.32 -24.01 -6.54
C CYS A 151 -0.26 -24.89 -7.22
N ARG A 152 -0.44 -26.22 -7.16
CA ARG A 152 0.38 -27.14 -7.95
C ARG A 152 0.13 -26.85 -9.43
N PRO A 153 1.16 -26.73 -10.27
CA PRO A 153 0.97 -26.63 -11.71
C PRO A 153 0.19 -27.85 -12.20
N SER A 154 -0.94 -27.61 -12.88
CA SER A 154 -1.77 -28.55 -13.64
C SER A 154 -2.60 -29.59 -12.86
N GLY A 155 -3.93 -29.45 -12.95
CA GLY A 155 -4.87 -30.53 -13.31
C GLY A 155 -4.95 -31.82 -12.46
N ARG A 156 -4.24 -31.98 -11.36
CA ARG A 156 -4.36 -33.14 -10.48
C ARG A 156 -4.73 -32.70 -9.08
N VAL A 157 -6.00 -32.95 -8.73
CA VAL A 157 -6.50 -32.92 -7.35
C VAL A 157 -5.61 -33.84 -6.52
N SER A 158 -4.69 -33.26 -5.75
CA SER A 158 -3.87 -34.05 -4.84
C SER A 158 -4.77 -34.55 -3.73
N ARG A 159 -5.08 -35.84 -3.82
CA ARG A 159 -5.69 -36.70 -2.81
C ARG A 159 -5.22 -36.27 -1.41
N GLN A 160 -6.18 -36.00 -0.53
CA GLN A 160 -6.00 -35.53 0.85
C GLN A 160 -4.75 -36.14 1.50
N MET A 161 -3.80 -35.29 1.87
CA MET A 161 -2.71 -35.68 2.75
C MET A 161 -3.31 -35.77 4.16
N LYS A 162 -3.69 -36.98 4.57
CA LYS A 162 -4.17 -37.24 5.94
C LYS A 162 -3.04 -36.87 6.91
N PHE A 163 -3.30 -35.86 7.73
CA PHE A 163 -2.43 -35.45 8.83
C PHE A 163 -2.53 -36.48 9.95
N ASN A 164 -1.39 -37.10 10.32
CA ASN A 164 -1.27 -37.92 11.51
C ASN A 164 -0.52 -37.11 12.58
N PRO A 165 -1.20 -36.62 13.64
CA PRO A 165 -0.54 -36.02 14.78
C PRO A 165 0.07 -37.11 15.67
N ARG A 166 1.40 -37.15 15.72
CA ARG A 166 2.13 -37.65 16.89
C ARG A 166 2.79 -36.46 17.56
#